data_AF-R6R9F4-F1
#
_entry.id   AF-R6R9F4-F1
#
_cell.length_a   1.000
_cell.length_b   1.000
_cell.length_c   1.000
_cell.angle_alpha   90.00
_cell.angle_beta   90.00
_cell.angle_gamma   90.00
#
_symmetry.space_group_name_H-M   'P 1'
#
loop_
_entity.id
_entity.type
_entity.pdbx_description
1 polymer ?
#
loop_
_entity_poly.entity_id
_entity_poly.type
_entity_poly.pdbx_seq_one_letter_code
_entity_poly.pdbx_strand_id
1 'polypeptide(L)'
;MSVDKKSEVLLFYTVGDGQSTYTRVERWNFTSLNNPQMISDGYKRVLTRGLKNLNNTQDYISNADFAYDPTSGRMYMIKDDHPTPEGANVGSGVSIYYLEEDFENKDFYPGYTLFNVVGDMWNEMDNINVSISKFDLNHNAGFVTDPYGWTLSNKNIDCLFTVANNYPNSFWGTLGSYRIYQYTMEISE
;
A
#
# COMPACT_ATOMS: atom_id res chain seq x y z
N MET A 1 -4.68 1.03 -9.52
CA MET A 1 -3.79 2.11 -10.01
C MET A 1 -3.66 2.03 -11.52
N SER A 2 -3.67 3.14 -12.25
CA SER A 2 -3.51 3.13 -13.72
C SER A 2 -2.04 3.02 -14.14
N VAL A 3 -1.80 2.26 -15.20
CA VAL A 3 -0.49 2.14 -15.86
C VAL A 3 -0.30 3.24 -16.91
N ASP A 4 -1.35 3.59 -17.66
CA ASP A 4 -1.27 4.44 -18.86
C ASP A 4 -2.21 5.67 -18.86
N LYS A 5 -2.91 5.91 -17.74
CA LYS A 5 -4.03 6.87 -17.61
C LYS A 5 -5.16 6.66 -18.63
N LYS A 6 -5.31 5.44 -19.14
CA LYS A 6 -6.33 5.07 -20.12
C LYS A 6 -6.97 3.74 -19.73
N SER A 7 -6.52 2.66 -20.33
CA SER A 7 -7.18 1.35 -20.27
C SER A 7 -6.44 0.35 -19.39
N GLU A 8 -5.17 0.59 -19.11
CA GLU A 8 -4.36 -0.37 -18.37
C GLU A 8 -4.30 -0.02 -16.89
N VAL A 9 -4.51 -1.03 -16.05
CA VAL A 9 -4.50 -0.88 -14.60
C VAL A 9 -3.76 -2.04 -13.93
N LEU A 10 -3.14 -1.71 -12.80
CA LEU A 10 -2.75 -2.67 -11.78
C LEU A 10 -3.85 -2.77 -10.74
N LEU A 11 -4.31 -4.01 -10.51
CA LEU A 11 -5.28 -4.37 -9.49
C LEU A 11 -4.55 -5.05 -8.33
N PHE A 12 -4.54 -4.39 -7.17
CA PHE A 12 -3.98 -4.92 -5.92
C PHE A 12 -5.10 -5.37 -5.00
N TYR A 13 -4.94 -6.53 -4.36
CA TYR A 13 -5.89 -7.00 -3.36
C TYR A 13 -5.25 -7.98 -2.38
N THR A 14 -5.74 -7.96 -1.13
CA THR A 14 -5.31 -8.92 -0.10
C THR A 14 -6.02 -10.26 -0.32
N VAL A 15 -5.26 -11.34 -0.16
CA VAL A 15 -5.75 -12.72 -0.16
C VAL A 15 -5.46 -13.33 1.19
N GLY A 16 -6.49 -13.90 1.81
CA GLY A 16 -6.37 -14.81 2.95
C GLY A 16 -6.86 -16.20 2.52
N ASP A 17 -5.95 -17.17 2.44
CA ASP A 17 -6.27 -18.53 1.97
C ASP A 17 -6.33 -19.57 3.10
N GLY A 18 -6.35 -19.10 4.35
CA GLY A 18 -6.34 -19.93 5.55
C GLY A 18 -4.95 -20.47 5.94
N GLN A 19 -3.95 -20.38 5.06
CA GLN A 19 -2.55 -20.69 5.37
C GLN A 19 -1.71 -19.42 5.51
N SER A 20 -2.03 -18.39 4.73
CA SER A 20 -1.31 -17.12 4.76
C SER A 20 -2.20 -15.95 4.34
N THR A 21 -1.77 -14.75 4.75
CA THR A 21 -2.29 -13.49 4.25
C THR A 21 -1.21 -12.81 3.40
N TYR A 22 -1.57 -12.32 2.21
CA TYR A 22 -0.64 -11.63 1.31
C TYR A 22 -1.37 -10.77 0.28
N THR A 23 -0.68 -9.80 -0.30
CA THR A 23 -1.19 -9.01 -1.42
C THR A 23 -0.83 -9.63 -2.77
N ARG A 24 -1.82 -9.68 -3.67
CA ARG A 24 -1.64 -9.99 -5.10
C ARG A 24 -1.69 -8.72 -5.92
N VAL A 25 -1.02 -8.75 -7.06
CA VAL A 25 -1.12 -7.76 -8.13
C VAL A 25 -1.42 -8.46 -9.45
N GLU A 26 -2.32 -7.88 -10.23
CA GLU A 26 -2.67 -8.29 -11.59
C GLU A 26 -2.63 -7.08 -12.52
N ARG A 27 -2.19 -7.26 -13.77
CA ARG A 27 -2.24 -6.21 -14.79
C ARG A 27 -3.35 -6.51 -15.78
N TRP A 28 -4.24 -5.55 -16.01
CA TRP A 28 -5.41 -5.69 -16.85
C TRP A 28 -5.52 -4.58 -17.88
N ASN A 29 -6.05 -4.92 -19.06
CA ASN A 29 -6.48 -4.00 -20.10
C ASN A 29 -8.02 -3.94 -20.14
N PHE A 30 -8.56 -2.77 -19.91
CA PHE A 30 -10.00 -2.45 -19.90
C PHE A 30 -10.43 -1.61 -21.12
N THR A 31 -9.72 -1.69 -22.25
CA THR A 31 -10.13 -1.01 -23.51
C THR A 31 -11.57 -1.37 -23.88
N SER A 32 -12.02 -2.57 -23.52
CA SER A 32 -13.42 -2.96 -23.52
C SER A 32 -13.85 -3.49 -22.16
N LEU A 33 -14.79 -2.82 -21.48
CA LEU A 33 -15.39 -3.32 -20.25
C LEU A 33 -16.23 -4.59 -20.44
N ASN A 34 -16.68 -4.86 -21.66
CA ASN A 34 -17.39 -6.10 -21.99
C ASN A 34 -16.46 -7.30 -22.14
N ASN A 35 -15.16 -7.06 -22.34
CA ASN A 35 -14.17 -8.12 -22.53
C ASN A 35 -12.79 -7.69 -21.95
N PRO A 36 -12.67 -7.52 -20.63
CA PRO A 36 -11.40 -7.16 -20.00
C PRO A 36 -10.36 -8.25 -20.24
N GLN A 37 -9.13 -7.87 -20.53
CA GLN A 37 -8.03 -8.79 -20.83
C GLN A 37 -6.94 -8.68 -19.75
N MET A 38 -6.59 -9.79 -19.11
CA MET A 38 -5.41 -9.82 -18.24
C MET A 38 -4.15 -9.79 -19.11
N ILE A 39 -3.25 -8.86 -18.85
CA ILE A 39 -1.99 -8.68 -19.59
C ILE A 39 -0.86 -9.50 -18.96
N SER A 40 -0.82 -9.57 -17.63
CA SER A 40 0.19 -10.36 -16.92
C SER A 40 -0.06 -11.86 -17.09
N ASP A 41 1.00 -12.68 -16.97
CA ASP A 41 0.93 -14.15 -16.94
C ASP A 41 0.27 -14.65 -15.63
N GLY A 42 -0.96 -14.25 -15.36
CA GLY A 42 -1.66 -14.42 -14.09
C GLY A 42 -1.35 -13.33 -13.07
N TYR A 43 -1.66 -13.63 -11.81
CA TYR A 43 -1.32 -12.78 -10.68
C TYR A 43 0.13 -12.97 -10.25
N LYS A 44 0.70 -11.94 -9.62
CA LYS A 44 1.94 -12.06 -8.82
C LYS A 44 1.62 -11.80 -7.36
N ARG A 45 2.29 -12.53 -6.46
CA ARG A 45 2.35 -12.14 -5.05
C ARG A 45 3.31 -10.97 -4.96
N VAL A 46 2.86 -9.84 -4.40
CA VAL A 46 3.72 -8.66 -4.21
C VAL A 46 4.89 -9.07 -3.31
N LEU A 47 6.11 -8.70 -3.72
CA LEU A 47 7.31 -9.01 -2.96
C LEU A 47 7.24 -8.38 -1.57
N THR A 48 7.77 -9.06 -0.57
CA THR A 48 7.79 -8.56 0.82
C THR A 48 9.20 -8.27 1.32
N ARG A 49 10.23 -8.49 0.49
CA ARG A 49 11.63 -8.22 0.86
C ARG A 49 11.77 -6.75 1.26
N GLY A 50 12.50 -6.51 2.35
CA GLY A 50 12.72 -5.18 2.92
C GLY A 50 11.69 -4.79 3.99
N LEU A 51 10.51 -5.41 3.99
CA LEU A 51 9.47 -5.13 4.99
C LEU A 51 9.83 -5.73 6.35
N LYS A 52 9.64 -4.92 7.40
CA LYS A 52 9.82 -5.32 8.79
C LYS A 52 8.53 -5.09 9.56
N ASN A 53 8.18 -6.04 10.41
CA ASN A 53 7.09 -5.89 11.36
C ASN A 53 7.59 -5.22 12.65
N LEU A 54 6.70 -4.93 13.59
CA LEU A 54 7.02 -4.26 14.86
C LEU A 54 8.03 -5.04 15.73
N ASN A 55 8.21 -6.34 15.47
CA ASN A 55 9.21 -7.19 16.12
C ASN A 55 10.55 -7.23 15.37
N ASN A 56 10.75 -6.36 14.37
CA ASN A 56 11.92 -6.32 13.48
C ASN A 56 12.17 -7.64 12.71
N THR A 57 11.12 -8.40 12.43
CA THR A 57 11.17 -9.62 11.61
C THR A 57 10.48 -9.40 10.27
N GLN A 58 10.71 -10.29 9.29
CA GLN A 58 10.11 -10.21 7.95
C GLN A 58 8.58 -10.09 8.05
N ASP A 59 8.02 -9.02 7.46
CA ASP A 59 6.58 -8.77 7.46
C ASP A 59 5.89 -9.33 6.20
N TYR A 60 4.56 -9.30 6.22
CA TYR A 60 3.69 -9.52 5.08
C TYR A 60 2.90 -8.24 4.74
N ILE A 61 2.20 -8.27 3.61
CA ILE A 61 1.37 -7.15 3.16
C ILE A 61 -0.10 -7.57 3.25
N SER A 62 -0.89 -6.75 3.92
CA SER A 62 -2.35 -6.82 3.96
C SER A 62 -2.93 -5.42 4.13
N ASN A 63 -4.16 -5.24 3.64
CA ASN A 63 -4.89 -3.98 3.77
C ASN A 63 -4.05 -2.75 3.36
N ALA A 64 -3.31 -2.91 2.28
CA ALA A 64 -2.37 -1.92 1.79
C ALA A 64 -2.97 -1.16 0.61
N ASP A 65 -2.58 0.11 0.50
CA ASP A 65 -2.84 0.96 -0.65
C ASP A 65 -1.53 1.30 -1.38
N PHE A 66 -1.63 1.65 -2.66
CA PHE A 66 -0.49 1.86 -3.54
C PHE A 66 -0.66 3.12 -4.40
N ALA A 67 0.42 3.88 -4.56
CA ALA A 67 0.47 5.05 -5.42
C ALA A 67 1.74 5.05 -6.28
N TYR A 68 1.72 5.79 -7.39
CA TYR A 68 2.87 5.90 -8.29
C TYR A 68 3.27 7.35 -8.50
N ASP A 69 4.56 7.66 -8.35
CA ASP A 69 5.12 8.96 -8.73
C ASP A 69 5.84 8.84 -10.09
N PRO A 70 5.28 9.43 -11.15
CA PRO A 70 5.87 9.36 -12.48
C PRO A 70 7.17 10.18 -12.62
N THR A 71 7.47 11.08 -11.68
CA THR A 71 8.65 11.94 -11.78
C THR A 71 9.90 11.26 -11.25
N SER A 72 9.78 10.47 -10.19
CA SER A 72 10.86 9.69 -9.59
C SER A 72 10.89 8.24 -10.05
N GLY A 73 9.81 7.73 -10.64
CA GLY A 73 9.70 6.30 -10.97
C GLY A 73 9.51 5.44 -9.72
N ARG A 74 8.96 6.01 -8.63
CA ARG A 74 8.70 5.29 -7.37
C ARG A 74 7.29 4.77 -7.30
N MET A 75 7.15 3.53 -6.86
CA MET A 75 5.89 3.01 -6.33
C MET A 75 5.89 3.12 -4.82
N TYR A 76 4.85 3.71 -4.27
CA TYR A 76 4.62 3.80 -2.83
C TYR A 76 3.62 2.75 -2.38
N MET A 77 3.82 2.25 -1.16
CA MET A 77 2.90 1.37 -0.45
C MET A 77 2.67 1.92 0.95
N ILE A 78 1.42 1.99 1.40
CA ILE A 78 1.07 2.22 2.79
C ILE A 78 0.30 1.01 3.30
N LYS A 79 0.72 0.45 4.44
CA LYS A 79 0.12 -0.77 4.99
C LYS A 79 -0.01 -0.70 6.51
N ASP A 80 -0.90 -1.51 7.08
CA ASP A 80 -0.97 -1.67 8.52
C ASP A 80 0.30 -2.33 9.09
N ASP A 81 0.61 -1.97 10.33
CA ASP A 81 1.70 -2.57 11.10
C ASP A 81 1.26 -3.86 11.79
N HIS A 82 2.18 -4.83 11.82
CA HIS A 82 1.96 -6.13 12.45
C HIS A 82 2.98 -6.43 13.55
N PRO A 83 2.63 -7.23 14.56
CA PRO A 83 1.28 -7.71 14.86
C PRO A 83 0.39 -6.58 15.38
N THR A 84 -0.93 -6.79 15.34
CA THR A 84 -1.86 -5.92 16.07
C THR A 84 -1.60 -6.01 17.58
N PRO A 85 -1.78 -4.92 18.35
CA PRO A 85 -1.63 -4.95 19.80
C PRO A 85 -2.50 -6.02 20.47
N GLU A 86 -2.06 -6.52 21.63
CA GLU A 86 -2.82 -7.51 22.40
C GLU A 86 -4.20 -6.96 22.78
N GLY A 87 -5.26 -7.74 22.51
CA GLY A 87 -6.64 -7.36 22.76
C GLY A 87 -7.22 -6.34 21.76
N ALA A 88 -6.42 -5.82 20.83
CA ALA A 88 -6.89 -4.94 19.77
C ALA A 88 -7.33 -5.73 18.52
N ASN A 89 -8.26 -5.15 17.79
CA ASN A 89 -8.79 -5.72 16.54
C ASN A 89 -8.14 -5.12 15.28
N VAL A 90 -7.31 -4.09 15.46
CA VAL A 90 -6.73 -3.26 14.40
C VAL A 90 -5.30 -2.89 14.80
N GLY A 91 -4.51 -2.44 13.83
CA GLY A 91 -3.11 -2.05 14.02
C GLY A 91 -2.91 -0.84 14.92
N SER A 92 -1.69 -0.69 15.42
CA SER A 92 -1.24 0.49 16.20
C SER A 92 -0.56 1.55 15.34
N GLY A 93 -0.38 1.27 14.05
CA GLY A 93 0.38 2.12 13.15
C GLY A 93 0.20 1.67 11.71
N VAL A 94 0.58 2.56 10.80
CA VAL A 94 0.70 2.25 9.37
C VAL A 94 2.08 2.69 8.89
N SER A 95 2.75 1.81 8.16
CA SER A 95 4.08 2.06 7.61
C SER A 95 4.00 2.37 6.12
N ILE A 96 4.80 3.34 5.70
CA ILE A 96 4.95 3.78 4.32
C ILE A 96 6.29 3.29 3.79
N TYR A 97 6.24 2.66 2.62
CA TYR A 97 7.40 2.15 1.90
C TYR A 97 7.41 2.67 0.47
N TYR A 98 8.59 2.66 -0.15
CA TYR A 98 8.72 2.83 -1.59
C TYR A 98 9.56 1.71 -2.22
N LEU A 99 9.30 1.48 -3.49
CA LEU A 99 10.05 0.61 -4.39
C LEU A 99 10.46 1.46 -5.60
N GLU A 100 11.76 1.47 -5.90
CA GLU A 100 12.29 2.14 -7.09
C GLU A 100 11.99 1.28 -8.32
N GLU A 101 11.59 1.91 -9.43
CA GLU A 101 11.44 1.21 -10.69
C GLU A 101 12.64 1.42 -11.63
N ASP A 102 12.89 0.42 -12.48
CA ASP A 102 13.86 0.52 -13.56
C ASP A 102 13.26 1.31 -14.74
N PHE A 103 13.12 2.62 -14.56
CA PHE A 103 12.53 3.53 -15.56
C PHE A 103 13.46 3.83 -16.75
N GLU A 104 14.72 3.39 -16.71
CA GLU A 104 15.64 3.45 -17.86
C GLU A 104 15.34 2.35 -18.89
N ASN A 105 14.58 1.32 -18.51
CA ASN A 105 14.16 0.27 -19.41
C ASN A 105 13.18 0.79 -20.47
N LYS A 106 13.48 0.55 -21.75
CA LYS A 106 12.63 0.98 -22.87
C LYS A 106 11.22 0.36 -22.87
N ASP A 107 11.05 -0.79 -22.21
CA ASP A 107 9.78 -1.51 -22.12
C ASP A 107 9.08 -1.24 -20.77
N PHE A 108 9.53 -0.20 -20.05
CA PHE A 108 9.03 0.22 -18.75
C PHE A 108 7.53 0.58 -18.79
N TYR A 109 6.86 0.27 -17.69
CA TYR A 109 5.51 0.70 -17.38
C TYR A 109 5.37 0.79 -15.84
N PRO A 110 4.50 1.65 -15.29
CA PRO A 110 4.25 1.68 -13.85
C PRO A 110 3.92 0.28 -13.29
N GLY A 111 4.75 -0.20 -12.36
CA GLY A 111 4.72 -1.54 -11.78
C GLY A 111 5.54 -2.61 -12.49
N TYR A 112 6.37 -2.26 -13.47
CA TYR A 112 7.29 -3.17 -14.15
C TYR A 112 8.13 -3.99 -13.17
N THR A 113 8.66 -3.37 -12.10
CA THR A 113 9.53 -4.05 -11.13
C THR A 113 8.81 -5.20 -10.42
N LEU A 114 7.50 -5.06 -10.14
CA LEU A 114 6.69 -6.08 -9.47
C LEU A 114 6.57 -7.40 -10.25
N PHE A 115 6.70 -7.34 -11.58
CA PHE A 115 6.52 -8.51 -12.45
C PHE A 115 7.84 -9.06 -13.00
N ASN A 116 8.85 -8.22 -13.20
CA ASN A 116 10.00 -8.55 -14.03
C ASN A 116 11.35 -8.50 -13.32
N VAL A 117 11.45 -7.79 -12.20
CA VAL A 117 12.73 -7.59 -11.51
C VAL A 117 12.83 -8.55 -10.32
N VAL A 118 13.90 -9.35 -10.30
CA VAL A 118 14.16 -10.31 -9.22
C VAL A 118 15.20 -9.73 -8.28
N GLY A 119 14.87 -9.67 -7.00
CA GLY A 119 15.81 -9.36 -5.93
C GLY A 119 15.66 -7.97 -5.31
N ASP A 120 14.79 -7.14 -5.89
CA ASP A 120 14.49 -5.81 -5.38
C ASP A 120 13.80 -5.84 -4.01
N MET A 121 13.78 -4.70 -3.32
CA MET A 121 13.23 -4.60 -1.96
C MET A 121 12.53 -3.28 -1.71
N TRP A 122 11.51 -3.34 -0.85
CA TRP A 122 10.86 -2.16 -0.31
C TRP A 122 11.78 -1.44 0.68
N ASN A 123 11.82 -0.11 0.58
CA ASN A 123 12.54 0.76 1.49
C ASN A 123 11.53 1.48 2.39
N GLU A 124 11.73 1.39 3.70
CA GLU A 124 10.87 2.11 4.65
C GLU A 124 11.11 3.61 4.53
N MET A 125 10.01 4.36 4.46
CA MET A 125 10.04 5.80 4.26
C MET A 125 9.55 6.54 5.50
N ASP A 126 8.44 6.09 6.07
CA ASP A 126 7.81 6.74 7.22
C ASP A 126 6.87 5.78 7.96
N ASN A 127 6.46 6.14 9.17
CA ASN A 127 5.56 5.34 10.00
C ASN A 127 4.61 6.23 10.83
N ILE A 128 3.32 6.18 10.50
CA ILE A 128 2.27 6.88 11.25
C ILE A 128 1.87 6.02 12.45
N ASN A 129 2.48 6.31 13.59
CA ASN A 129 2.18 5.68 14.90
C ASN A 129 1.65 6.69 15.92
N VAL A 130 1.46 6.26 17.17
CA VAL A 130 0.97 7.11 18.27
C VAL A 130 1.79 8.39 18.48
N SER A 131 3.09 8.40 18.17
CA SER A 131 3.91 9.61 18.28
C SER A 131 3.50 10.69 17.27
N ILE A 132 2.97 10.29 16.11
CA ILE A 132 2.46 11.16 15.06
C ILE A 132 0.97 11.41 15.27
N SER A 133 0.16 10.36 15.30
CA SER A 133 -1.30 10.47 15.31
C SER A 133 -1.89 10.89 16.66
N LYS A 134 -1.18 10.61 17.76
CA LYS A 134 -1.67 10.71 19.16
C LYS A 134 -2.75 9.70 19.53
N PHE A 135 -2.97 8.67 18.72
CA PHE A 135 -3.91 7.58 18.98
C PHE A 135 -3.21 6.23 18.99
N ASP A 136 -3.65 5.34 19.90
CA ASP A 136 -3.08 4.01 20.08
C ASP A 136 -3.36 3.06 18.90
N LEU A 137 -4.45 3.31 18.16
CA LEU A 137 -4.93 2.46 17.07
C LEU A 137 -5.04 3.28 15.78
N ASN A 138 -4.34 2.84 14.74
CA ASN A 138 -4.23 3.49 13.43
C ASN A 138 -4.30 2.41 12.34
N HIS A 139 -5.21 2.55 11.38
CA HIS A 139 -5.52 1.50 10.40
C HIS A 139 -6.17 2.06 9.14
N ASN A 140 -6.34 1.23 8.10
CA ASN A 140 -7.04 1.59 6.84
C ASN A 140 -6.48 2.87 6.24
N ALA A 141 -5.18 2.86 5.98
CA ALA A 141 -4.54 4.00 5.39
C ALA A 141 -4.50 3.93 3.86
N GLY A 142 -4.46 5.10 3.25
CA GLY A 142 -4.39 5.26 1.81
C GLY A 142 -3.73 6.58 1.43
N PHE A 143 -3.26 6.66 0.19
CA PHE A 143 -2.67 7.88 -0.34
C PHE A 143 -3.74 8.77 -0.96
N VAL A 144 -3.55 10.09 -0.87
CA VAL A 144 -4.31 11.04 -1.67
C VAL A 144 -3.63 11.14 -3.03
N THR A 145 -4.32 10.63 -4.06
CA THR A 145 -3.81 10.59 -5.43
C THR A 145 -4.72 11.36 -6.39
N ASP A 146 -4.26 11.51 -7.63
CA ASP A 146 -5.16 11.82 -8.73
C ASP A 146 -6.11 10.62 -9.01
N PRO A 147 -7.13 10.78 -9.89
CA PRO A 147 -8.06 9.69 -10.22
C PRO A 147 -7.40 8.45 -10.86
N TYR A 148 -6.12 8.51 -11.22
CA TYR A 148 -5.36 7.42 -11.81
C TYR A 148 -4.50 6.68 -10.78
N GLY A 149 -4.51 7.09 -9.51
CA GLY A 149 -3.66 6.51 -8.47
C GLY A 149 -2.22 7.04 -8.51
N TRP A 150 -1.99 8.20 -9.14
CA TRP A 150 -0.67 8.82 -9.19
C TRP A 150 -0.55 9.94 -8.15
N THR A 151 0.65 10.14 -7.61
CA THR A 151 0.89 11.17 -6.59
C THR A 151 0.59 12.57 -7.14
N LEU A 152 0.05 13.44 -6.30
CA LEU A 152 -0.27 14.83 -6.66
C LEU A 152 0.96 15.75 -6.64
N SER A 153 2.02 15.31 -5.96
CA SER A 153 3.27 16.04 -5.72
C SER A 153 4.40 15.03 -5.58
N ASN A 154 5.61 15.45 -5.95
CA ASN A 154 6.84 14.68 -5.80
C ASN A 154 7.70 15.18 -4.64
N LYS A 155 7.17 16.08 -3.81
CA LYS A 155 7.82 16.61 -2.61
C LYS A 155 7.10 16.21 -1.34
N ASN A 156 5.79 16.04 -1.43
CA ASN A 156 4.96 15.63 -0.31
C ASN A 156 3.81 14.75 -0.80
N ILE A 157 3.42 13.80 0.05
CA ILE A 157 2.29 12.90 -0.21
C ILE A 157 1.37 12.97 1.00
N ASP A 158 0.15 13.43 0.76
CA ASP A 158 -0.91 13.34 1.75
C ASP A 158 -1.36 11.89 1.89
N CYS A 159 -1.40 11.43 3.13
CA CYS A 159 -1.87 10.12 3.54
C CYS A 159 -3.13 10.31 4.39
N LEU A 160 -4.16 9.53 4.11
CA LEU A 160 -5.34 9.43 4.95
C LEU A 160 -5.27 8.13 5.73
N PHE A 161 -5.68 8.16 6.99
CA PHE A 161 -5.75 6.96 7.82
C PHE A 161 -6.92 7.07 8.79
N THR A 162 -7.42 5.94 9.25
CA THR A 162 -8.44 5.90 10.29
C THR A 162 -7.81 5.69 11.65
N VAL A 163 -8.32 6.40 12.65
CA VAL A 163 -8.03 6.13 14.05
C VAL A 163 -9.25 5.52 14.72
N ALA A 164 -9.02 4.66 15.70
CA ALA A 164 -10.07 4.00 16.43
C ALA A 164 -9.91 4.21 17.93
N ASN A 165 -11.04 4.38 18.64
CA ASN A 165 -11.02 4.27 20.08
C ASN A 165 -10.93 2.80 20.47
N ASN A 166 -10.07 2.50 21.44
CA ASN A 166 -10.02 1.17 22.02
C ASN A 166 -11.24 0.96 22.93
N TYR A 167 -12.31 0.40 22.37
CA TYR A 167 -13.46 -0.05 23.15
C TYR A 167 -13.22 -1.49 23.60
N PRO A 168 -13.06 -1.77 24.90
CA PRO A 168 -12.53 -3.04 25.38
C PRO A 168 -13.36 -4.30 25.08
N ASN A 169 -14.56 -4.19 24.49
CA ASN A 169 -15.53 -5.29 24.49
C ASN A 169 -16.23 -5.57 23.15
N SER A 170 -15.86 -4.96 22.01
CA SER A 170 -16.35 -5.45 20.71
C SER A 170 -15.56 -4.93 19.51
N PHE A 171 -15.35 -5.82 18.54
CA PHE A 171 -14.86 -5.49 17.19
C PHE A 171 -15.65 -4.34 16.56
N TRP A 172 -16.98 -4.40 16.64
CA TRP A 172 -17.87 -3.37 16.10
C TRP A 172 -17.79 -2.03 16.83
N GLY A 173 -17.47 -2.03 18.13
CA GLY A 173 -17.21 -0.81 18.90
C GLY A 173 -15.96 -0.09 18.39
N THR A 174 -14.89 -0.85 18.10
CA THR A 174 -13.67 -0.32 17.47
C THR A 174 -13.98 0.23 16.07
N LEU A 175 -14.59 -0.58 15.20
CA LEU A 175 -14.89 -0.17 13.81
C LEU A 175 -15.85 1.02 13.72
N GLY A 176 -16.90 1.05 14.55
CA GLY A 176 -17.90 2.13 14.56
C GLY A 176 -17.35 3.47 15.07
N SER A 177 -16.18 3.47 15.69
CA SER A 177 -15.54 4.67 16.22
C SER A 177 -14.63 5.39 15.23
N TYR A 178 -14.42 4.83 14.03
CA TYR A 178 -13.44 5.33 13.08
C TYR A 178 -13.62 6.80 12.75
N ARG A 179 -12.49 7.52 12.73
CA ARG A 179 -12.39 8.88 12.24
C ARG A 179 -11.19 8.97 11.30
N ILE A 180 -11.38 9.65 10.17
CA ILE A 180 -10.33 9.84 9.17
C ILE A 180 -9.48 11.04 9.58
N TYR A 181 -8.18 10.86 9.57
CA TYR A 181 -7.16 11.87 9.78
C TYR A 181 -6.24 11.95 8.55
N GLN A 182 -5.58 13.09 8.40
CA GLN A 182 -4.59 13.33 7.36
C GLN A 182 -3.21 13.51 7.99
N TYR A 183 -2.20 12.93 7.34
CA TYR A 183 -0.79 13.15 7.59
C TYR A 183 -0.10 13.49 6.27
N THR A 184 0.76 14.50 6.25
CA THR A 184 1.55 14.85 5.06
C THR A 184 2.97 14.35 5.26
N MET A 185 3.36 13.35 4.48
CA MET A 185 4.73 12.84 4.43
C MET A 185 5.56 13.73 3.50
N GLU A 186 6.73 14.19 3.96
CA GLU A 186 7.70 14.89 3.12
C GLU A 186 8.67 13.89 2.48
N ILE A 187 8.94 14.05 1.18
CA ILE A 187 9.87 13.22 0.43
C ILE A 187 11.26 13.87 0.52
N SER A 188 12.15 13.31 1.34
CA SER A 188 13.56 13.69 1.34
C SER A 188 14.31 12.95 0.22
N GLU A 189 15.09 13.69 -0.58
CA GLU A 189 16.01 13.14 -1.59
C GLU A 189 17.10 12.24 -1.00
#